data_AF-A0A135ZYJ4-F1
#
_entry.id   AF-A0A135ZYJ4-F1
#
_cell.length_a   1.000
_cell.length_b   1.000
_cell.length_c   1.000
_cell.angle_alpha   90.00
_cell.angle_beta   90.00
_cell.angle_gamma   90.00
#
_symmetry.space_group_name_H-M   'P 1'
#
loop_
_entity.id
_entity.type
_entity.pdbx_description
1 polymer ?
#
loop_
_entity_poly.entity_id
_entity_poly.type
_entity_poly.pdbx_seq_one_letter_code
_entity_poly.pdbx_strand_id
1 'polypeptide(L)'
;MSLSNWFSDFCSNLQIQDGGTISSRYKAITRRLNTDFWSTTSDTSHSLYVGSYGRGTSIQGFSDLDMVFELPSSLYFQYDKYTGNGQSALLQSVRNSMQKTYSTSSIGGDGQIVSVSFQDGITFEVVPVFTNKSDSYTYPDSNGGGSWKTTNPRPEISAINIINMTPILK
;
A
#
# COMPACT_ATOMS: atom_id res chain seq x y z
N MET A 1 37.80 -13.75 8.83
CA MET A 1 36.34 -13.75 9.09
C MET A 1 35.85 -15.18 9.11
N SER A 2 34.94 -15.54 10.01
CA SER A 2 34.26 -16.84 9.99
C SER A 2 33.07 -16.80 9.04
N LEU A 3 32.58 -17.99 8.65
CA LEU A 3 31.32 -18.14 7.92
C LEU A 3 30.15 -17.46 8.63
N SER A 4 30.11 -17.55 9.97
CA SER A 4 29.08 -16.88 10.77
C SER A 4 29.10 -15.36 10.62
N ASN A 5 30.29 -14.76 10.51
CA ASN A 5 30.41 -13.32 10.32
C ASN A 5 29.90 -12.91 8.93
N TRP A 6 30.23 -13.67 7.88
CA TRP A 6 29.71 -13.41 6.54
C TRP A 6 28.18 -13.47 6.47
N PHE A 7 27.57 -14.49 7.08
CA PHE A 7 26.11 -14.57 7.14
C PHE A 7 25.48 -13.43 7.95
N SER A 8 26.09 -13.06 9.07
CA SER A 8 25.62 -11.93 9.88
C SER A 8 25.68 -10.62 9.10
N ASP A 9 26.80 -10.35 8.43
CA ASP A 9 26.99 -9.14 7.62
C ASP A 9 26.02 -9.11 6.44
N PHE A 10 25.83 -10.25 5.76
CA PHE A 10 24.85 -10.38 4.69
C PHE A 10 23.43 -10.05 5.17
N CYS A 11 22.98 -10.67 6.27
CA CYS A 11 21.65 -10.41 6.83
C CYS A 11 21.48 -8.95 7.28
N SER A 12 22.52 -8.34 7.86
CA SER A 12 22.51 -6.92 8.24
C SER A 12 22.33 -6.01 7.01
N ASN A 13 23.03 -6.32 5.92
CA ASN A 13 22.94 -5.55 4.67
C ASN A 13 21.59 -5.68 3.96
N LEU A 14 20.80 -6.72 4.28
CA LEU A 14 19.43 -6.85 3.77
C LEU A 14 18.44 -5.95 4.53
N GLN A 15 18.76 -5.46 5.72
CA GLN A 15 17.82 -4.66 6.51
C GLN A 15 17.58 -3.29 5.90
N ILE A 16 16.32 -2.86 5.88
CA ILE A 16 15.91 -1.54 5.40
C ILE A 16 16.48 -0.47 6.33
N GLN A 17 17.23 0.47 5.76
CA GLN A 17 17.94 1.48 6.54
C GLN A 17 17.12 2.76 6.80
N ASP A 18 16.32 3.22 5.82
CA ASP A 18 15.56 4.48 5.94
C ASP A 18 14.06 4.29 6.24
N GLY A 19 13.76 3.72 7.40
CA GLY A 19 12.38 3.60 7.88
C GLY A 19 11.70 4.96 8.17
N GLY A 20 12.48 6.01 8.42
CA GLY A 20 11.98 7.34 8.80
C GLY A 20 11.32 8.09 7.63
N THR A 21 11.99 8.12 6.48
CA THR A 21 11.45 8.72 5.25
C THR A 21 10.24 7.93 4.75
N ILE A 22 10.31 6.59 4.77
CA ILE A 22 9.21 5.70 4.41
C ILE A 22 7.97 6.01 5.26
N SER A 23 8.13 6.03 6.58
CA SER A 23 7.04 6.32 7.53
C SER A 23 6.43 7.69 7.30
N SER A 24 7.26 8.71 7.06
CA SER A 24 6.81 10.07 6.78
C SER A 24 5.96 10.15 5.50
N ARG A 25 6.37 9.47 4.42
CA ARG A 25 5.63 9.43 3.15
C ARG A 25 4.31 8.68 3.27
N TYR A 26 4.32 7.51 3.91
CA TYR A 26 3.10 6.74 4.19
C TYR A 26 2.06 7.56 4.95
N LYS A 27 2.49 8.26 6.01
CA LYS A 27 1.64 9.14 6.82
C LYS A 27 1.09 10.29 6.02
N ALA A 28 1.91 10.91 5.17
CA ALA A 28 1.47 12.02 4.31
C ALA A 28 0.43 11.57 3.25
N ILE A 29 0.61 10.40 2.62
CA ILE A 29 -0.38 9.79 1.72
C ILE A 29 -1.67 9.50 2.49
N THR A 30 -1.56 8.82 3.64
CA THR A 30 -2.70 8.46 4.50
C THR A 30 -3.50 9.70 4.90
N ARG A 31 -2.83 10.75 5.41
CA ARG A 31 -3.46 12.02 5.78
C ARG A 31 -4.14 12.70 4.60
N ARG A 32 -3.51 12.71 3.43
CA ARG A 32 -4.09 13.35 2.23
C ARG A 32 -5.40 12.69 1.83
N LEU A 33 -5.39 11.36 1.72
CA LEU A 33 -6.56 10.59 1.33
C LEU A 33 -7.64 10.65 2.40
N ASN A 34 -7.27 10.60 3.69
CA ASN A 34 -8.20 10.82 4.78
C ASN A 34 -8.87 12.18 4.72
N THR A 35 -8.16 13.23 4.35
CA THR A 35 -8.74 14.59 4.28
C THR A 35 -9.77 14.71 3.16
N ASP A 36 -9.61 13.97 2.05
CA ASP A 36 -10.49 14.08 0.88
C ASP A 36 -11.63 13.07 0.87
N PHE A 37 -11.40 11.85 1.35
CA PHE A 37 -12.38 10.75 1.30
C PHE A 37 -13.03 10.47 2.65
N TRP A 38 -12.40 10.92 3.74
CA TRP A 38 -12.94 10.84 5.09
C TRP A 38 -13.07 12.26 5.68
N SER A 39 -13.79 12.40 6.78
CA SER A 39 -13.89 13.68 7.50
C SER A 39 -12.83 13.78 8.60
N THR A 40 -11.59 13.35 8.31
CA THR A 40 -10.49 13.29 9.30
C THR A 40 -9.15 13.66 8.67
N THR A 41 -8.19 14.07 9.49
CA THR A 41 -6.80 14.32 9.07
C THR A 41 -5.83 13.32 9.70
N SER A 42 -6.34 12.20 10.23
CA SER A 42 -5.51 11.11 10.75
C SER A 42 -4.49 10.66 9.69
N ASP A 43 -3.26 10.46 10.11
CA ASP A 43 -2.15 9.97 9.29
C ASP A 43 -1.88 8.48 9.48
N THR A 44 -2.71 7.80 10.29
CA THR A 44 -2.57 6.38 10.65
C THR A 44 -3.85 5.56 10.44
N SER A 45 -5.01 6.21 10.35
CA SER A 45 -6.29 5.52 10.14
C SER A 45 -6.51 5.16 8.66
N HIS A 46 -7.24 4.07 8.43
CA HIS A 46 -7.70 3.63 7.10
C HIS A 46 -6.58 3.23 6.12
N SER A 47 -5.35 3.04 6.58
CA SER A 47 -4.26 2.54 5.75
C SER A 47 -3.58 1.35 6.40
N LEU A 48 -3.03 0.47 5.57
CA LEU A 48 -2.24 -0.67 6.01
C LEU A 48 -1.08 -0.90 5.02
N TYR A 49 0.14 -1.03 5.55
CA TYR A 49 1.25 -1.57 4.77
C TYR A 49 0.95 -3.02 4.39
N VAL A 50 1.07 -3.34 3.10
CA VAL A 50 0.87 -4.69 2.58
C VAL A 50 2.08 -5.11 1.75
N GLY A 51 1.95 -6.20 0.99
CA GLY A 51 3.03 -6.68 0.16
C GLY A 51 4.25 -7.10 0.96
N SER A 52 5.42 -7.04 0.32
CA SER A 52 6.68 -7.47 0.95
C SER A 52 7.01 -6.62 2.18
N TYR A 53 6.70 -5.32 2.15
CA TYR A 53 7.00 -4.39 3.24
C TYR A 53 6.10 -4.65 4.45
N GLY A 54 4.79 -4.79 4.22
CA GLY A 54 3.82 -5.10 5.27
C GLY A 54 4.07 -6.45 5.95
N ARG A 55 4.70 -7.40 5.25
CA ARG A 55 5.10 -8.70 5.81
C ARG A 55 6.49 -8.70 6.47
N GLY A 56 7.23 -7.60 6.40
CA GLY A 56 8.60 -7.54 6.93
C GLY A 56 9.59 -8.37 6.13
N THR A 57 9.32 -8.62 4.85
CA THR A 57 10.19 -9.41 3.95
C THR A 57 10.87 -8.56 2.87
N SER A 58 10.61 -7.25 2.81
CA SER A 58 11.37 -6.35 1.96
C SER A 58 12.83 -6.25 2.43
N ILE A 59 13.73 -6.15 1.47
CA ILE A 59 15.16 -5.98 1.72
C ILE A 59 15.62 -4.61 1.24
N GLN A 60 16.77 -4.14 1.74
CA GLN A 60 17.41 -2.92 1.27
C GLN A 60 17.54 -2.91 -0.26
N GLY A 61 17.16 -1.79 -0.88
CA GLY A 61 17.15 -1.63 -2.34
C GLY A 61 15.84 -2.03 -3.02
N PHE A 62 14.76 -2.27 -2.27
CA PHE A 62 13.42 -2.46 -2.83
C PHE A 62 12.96 -1.21 -3.61
N SER A 63 12.20 -1.42 -4.68
CA SER A 63 11.72 -0.37 -5.60
C SER A 63 10.34 0.17 -5.25
N ASP A 64 9.52 -0.66 -4.64
CA ASP A 64 8.08 -0.50 -4.52
C ASP A 64 7.61 -0.81 -3.10
N LEU A 65 6.72 0.03 -2.59
CA LEU A 65 6.07 -0.12 -1.30
C LEU A 65 4.57 -0.14 -1.49
N ASP A 66 3.99 -1.31 -1.22
CA ASP A 66 2.55 -1.52 -1.31
C ASP A 66 1.82 -1.03 -0.06
N MET A 67 0.77 -0.25 -0.26
CA MET A 67 -0.19 0.08 0.79
C MET A 67 -1.62 -0.02 0.28
N VAL A 68 -2.51 -0.50 1.15
CA VAL A 68 -3.96 -0.35 0.92
C VAL A 68 -4.45 0.91 1.62
N PHE A 69 -5.42 1.58 1.01
CA PHE A 69 -6.19 2.65 1.64
C PHE A 69 -7.68 2.32 1.61
N GLU A 70 -8.29 2.19 2.79
CA GLU A 70 -9.69 1.87 2.98
C GLU A 70 -10.55 3.10 2.71
N LEU A 71 -11.38 3.01 1.67
CA LEU A 71 -12.34 4.04 1.30
C LEU A 71 -13.71 3.77 1.92
N PRO A 72 -14.55 4.82 2.09
CA PRO A 72 -15.94 4.62 2.52
C PRO A 72 -16.71 3.73 1.54
N SER A 73 -17.47 2.76 2.06
CA SER A 73 -18.26 1.82 1.25
C SER A 73 -19.29 2.50 0.33
N SER A 74 -19.71 3.73 0.65
CA SER A 74 -20.59 4.51 -0.23
C SER A 74 -19.95 4.80 -1.60
N LEU A 75 -18.62 4.98 -1.65
CA LEU A 75 -17.90 5.20 -2.90
C LEU A 75 -17.89 3.95 -3.78
N TYR A 76 -17.86 2.74 -3.20
CA TYR A 76 -18.03 1.51 -3.98
C TYR A 76 -19.33 1.57 -4.77
N PHE A 77 -20.47 1.80 -4.11
CA PHE A 77 -21.77 1.85 -4.78
C PHE A 77 -21.90 3.03 -5.76
N GLN A 78 -21.16 4.12 -5.54
CA GLN A 78 -21.09 5.24 -6.48
C GLN A 78 -20.38 4.82 -7.77
N TYR A 79 -19.17 4.26 -7.66
CA TYR A 79 -18.35 3.89 -8.82
C TYR A 79 -18.86 2.63 -9.53
N ASP A 80 -19.49 1.70 -8.80
CA ASP A 80 -20.11 0.50 -9.37
C ASP A 80 -21.29 0.80 -10.30
N LYS A 81 -21.94 1.96 -10.12
CA LYS A 81 -23.04 2.43 -10.97
C LYS A 81 -22.59 3.13 -12.26
N TYR A 82 -21.28 3.32 -12.46
CA TYR A 82 -20.81 3.99 -13.66
C TYR A 82 -21.16 3.17 -14.90
N THR A 83 -21.60 3.87 -15.95
CA THR A 83 -21.66 3.24 -17.28
C THR A 83 -20.25 3.18 -17.83
N GLY A 84 -19.67 1.98 -17.91
CA GLY A 84 -18.28 1.77 -18.33
C GLY A 84 -17.33 1.59 -17.15
N ASN A 85 -16.13 2.14 -17.25
CA ASN A 85 -15.01 1.82 -16.36
C ASN A 85 -14.99 2.69 -15.08
N GLY A 86 -15.91 2.40 -14.15
CA GLY A 86 -15.98 3.07 -12.84
C GLY A 86 -14.72 2.90 -11.99
N GLN A 87 -14.00 1.79 -12.18
CA GLN A 87 -12.74 1.48 -11.51
C GLN A 87 -11.64 2.45 -11.94
N SER A 88 -11.50 2.71 -13.24
CA SER A 88 -10.61 3.75 -13.74
C SER A 88 -10.99 5.12 -13.18
N ALA A 89 -12.27 5.46 -13.12
CA ALA A 89 -12.72 6.74 -12.56
C ALA A 89 -12.35 6.89 -11.07
N LEU A 90 -12.50 5.81 -10.29
CA LEU A 90 -12.06 5.77 -8.89
C LEU A 90 -10.55 5.97 -8.77
N LEU A 91 -9.75 5.26 -9.56
CA LEU A 91 -8.28 5.41 -9.56
C LEU A 91 -7.87 6.84 -9.91
N GLN A 92 -8.51 7.49 -10.88
CA GLN A 92 -8.25 8.89 -11.20
C GLN A 92 -8.65 9.84 -10.06
N SER A 93 -9.72 9.56 -9.32
CA SER A 93 -10.11 10.35 -8.15
C SER A 93 -9.04 10.29 -7.04
N VAL A 94 -8.56 9.10 -6.74
CA VAL A 94 -7.49 8.87 -5.74
C VAL A 94 -6.17 9.52 -6.20
N ARG A 95 -5.80 9.34 -7.47
CA ARG A 95 -4.65 10.00 -8.11
C ARG A 95 -4.71 11.52 -7.95
N ASN A 96 -5.84 12.14 -8.28
CA ASN A 96 -6.02 13.58 -8.19
C ASN A 96 -5.95 14.09 -6.74
N SER A 97 -6.39 13.28 -5.77
CA SER A 97 -6.21 13.60 -4.34
C SER A 97 -4.74 13.63 -3.95
N MET A 98 -3.97 12.59 -4.33
CA MET A 98 -2.53 12.50 -4.04
C MET A 98 -1.73 13.63 -4.68
N GLN A 99 -2.11 14.07 -5.89
CA GLN A 99 -1.47 15.20 -6.58
C GLN A 99 -1.55 16.53 -5.81
N LYS A 100 -2.51 16.71 -4.91
CA LYS A 100 -2.58 17.91 -4.06
C LYS A 100 -1.44 17.97 -3.03
N THR A 101 -0.86 16.83 -2.65
CA THR A 101 0.33 16.76 -1.78
C THR A 101 1.61 16.70 -2.60
N TYR A 102 1.62 15.91 -3.66
CA TYR A 102 2.83 15.62 -4.45
C TYR A 102 2.73 16.19 -5.86
N SER A 103 2.57 17.51 -5.95
CA SER A 103 2.31 18.21 -7.22
C SER A 103 3.44 18.10 -8.26
N THR A 104 4.66 17.83 -7.81
CA THR A 104 5.86 17.70 -8.65
C THR A 104 6.30 16.25 -8.87
N SER A 105 5.67 15.28 -8.20
CA SER A 105 6.02 13.86 -8.33
C SER A 105 5.26 13.23 -9.49
N SER A 106 5.85 12.20 -10.10
CA SER A 106 5.15 11.38 -11.09
C SER A 106 4.07 10.57 -10.38
N ILE A 107 2.80 10.81 -10.71
CA ILE A 107 1.67 10.04 -10.17
C ILE A 107 0.90 9.39 -11.33
N GLY A 108 0.87 8.06 -11.32
CA GLY A 108 0.11 7.22 -12.24
C GLY A 108 -1.12 6.63 -11.55
N GLY A 109 -2.17 6.34 -12.32
CA GLY A 109 -3.33 5.60 -11.83
C GLY A 109 -3.83 4.70 -12.95
N ASP A 110 -3.50 3.41 -12.88
CA ASP A 110 -3.81 2.42 -13.90
C ASP A 110 -3.76 0.99 -13.31
N GLY A 111 -4.37 0.04 -14.00
CA GLY A 111 -4.58 -1.32 -13.54
C GLY A 111 -5.31 -1.34 -12.21
N GLN A 112 -4.58 -1.56 -11.12
CA GLN A 112 -5.15 -1.82 -9.80
C GLN A 112 -4.71 -0.77 -8.75
N ILE A 113 -3.82 0.14 -9.13
CA ILE A 113 -3.08 0.98 -8.20
C ILE A 113 -3.01 2.44 -8.63
N VAL A 114 -2.70 3.29 -7.67
CA VAL A 114 -2.20 4.65 -7.89
C VAL A 114 -0.77 4.71 -7.37
N SER A 115 0.19 4.95 -8.26
CA SER A 115 1.61 5.02 -7.91
C SER A 115 2.08 6.45 -7.71
N VAL A 116 3.02 6.66 -6.79
CA VAL A 116 3.80 7.90 -6.66
C VAL A 116 5.28 7.57 -6.51
N SER A 117 6.09 8.04 -7.46
CA SER A 117 7.54 7.79 -7.48
C SER A 117 8.32 8.97 -6.90
N PHE A 118 9.29 8.66 -6.05
CA PHE A 118 10.17 9.63 -5.40
C PHE A 118 11.59 9.60 -5.99
N GLN A 119 12.34 10.68 -5.79
CA GLN A 119 13.68 10.86 -6.39
C GLN A 119 14.73 9.90 -5.84
N ASP A 120 14.49 9.28 -4.68
CA ASP A 120 15.36 8.26 -4.09
C ASP A 120 15.09 6.85 -4.64
N GLY A 121 14.24 6.74 -5.68
CA GLY A 121 13.95 5.49 -6.37
C GLY A 121 12.81 4.68 -5.75
N ILE A 122 12.28 5.09 -4.59
CA ILE A 122 11.13 4.41 -3.97
C ILE A 122 9.85 4.86 -4.66
N THR A 123 9.01 3.91 -5.03
CA THR A 123 7.64 4.14 -5.50
C THR A 123 6.66 3.61 -4.46
N PHE A 124 5.66 4.42 -4.09
CA PHE A 124 4.53 3.93 -3.30
C PHE A 124 3.42 3.51 -4.25
N GLU A 125 2.90 2.30 -4.08
CA GLU A 125 1.75 1.77 -4.80
C GLU A 125 0.54 1.73 -3.86
N VAL A 126 -0.43 2.60 -4.12
CA VAL A 126 -1.64 2.73 -3.31
C VAL A 126 -2.77 1.97 -3.97
N VAL A 127 -3.26 0.93 -3.31
CA VAL A 127 -4.46 0.18 -3.71
C VAL A 127 -5.65 0.76 -2.93
N PRO A 128 -6.58 1.50 -3.57
CA PRO A 128 -7.84 1.86 -2.91
C PRO A 128 -8.70 0.61 -2.71
N VAL A 129 -9.20 0.39 -1.49
CA VAL A 129 -9.96 -0.79 -1.13
C VAL A 129 -11.26 -0.46 -0.40
N PHE A 130 -12.19 -1.40 -0.44
CA PHE A 130 -13.40 -1.40 0.38
C PHE A 130 -13.40 -2.63 1.28
N THR A 131 -13.62 -2.43 2.57
CA THR A 131 -13.64 -3.51 3.57
C THR A 131 -14.92 -4.34 3.44
N ASN A 132 -14.76 -5.65 3.27
CA ASN A 132 -15.84 -6.63 3.26
C ASN A 132 -16.13 -7.12 4.69
N LYS A 133 -17.28 -7.79 4.89
CA LYS A 133 -17.68 -8.33 6.21
C LYS A 133 -16.68 -9.32 6.83
N SER A 134 -15.83 -9.96 6.03
CA SER A 134 -14.86 -10.96 6.46
C SER A 134 -13.44 -10.39 6.61
N ASP A 135 -13.31 -9.07 6.79
CA ASP A 135 -12.04 -8.33 6.81
C ASP A 135 -11.14 -8.51 5.56
N SER A 136 -11.70 -9.06 4.49
CA SER A 136 -11.12 -9.02 3.14
C SER A 136 -11.41 -7.68 2.49
N TYR A 137 -10.77 -7.44 1.37
CA TYR A 137 -10.92 -6.22 0.59
C TYR A 137 -11.50 -6.50 -0.78
N THR A 138 -12.31 -5.56 -1.25
CA THR A 138 -12.66 -5.42 -2.67
C THR A 138 -11.91 -4.22 -3.24
N TYR A 139 -11.31 -4.34 -4.43
CA TYR A 139 -10.47 -3.30 -5.03
C TYR A 139 -10.72 -3.18 -6.55
N PRO A 140 -10.45 -2.02 -7.16
CA PRO A 140 -10.67 -1.80 -8.58
C PRO A 140 -9.58 -2.46 -9.45
N ASP A 141 -9.97 -2.96 -10.61
CA ASP A 141 -9.09 -3.26 -11.73
C ASP A 141 -9.64 -2.55 -12.97
N SER A 142 -8.93 -1.55 -13.51
CA SER A 142 -9.35 -0.76 -14.67
C SER A 142 -9.13 -1.47 -16.01
N ASN A 143 -8.49 -2.64 -16.04
CA ASN A 143 -8.22 -3.33 -17.29
C ASN A 143 -9.50 -3.90 -17.93
N GLY A 144 -9.50 -4.03 -19.26
CA GLY A 144 -10.55 -4.76 -19.99
C GLY A 144 -11.96 -4.19 -19.83
N GLY A 145 -12.09 -2.88 -19.55
CA GLY A 145 -13.38 -2.22 -19.33
C GLY A 145 -13.78 -2.06 -17.86
N GLY A 146 -12.98 -2.59 -16.94
CA GLY A 146 -13.18 -2.42 -15.50
C GLY A 146 -13.80 -3.64 -14.83
N SER A 147 -13.27 -4.03 -13.66
CA SER A 147 -13.87 -5.05 -12.80
C SER A 147 -13.47 -4.87 -11.34
N TRP A 148 -14.28 -5.37 -10.41
CA TRP A 148 -13.91 -5.45 -9.00
C TRP A 148 -13.24 -6.79 -8.69
N LYS A 149 -12.16 -6.75 -7.94
CA LYS A 149 -11.38 -7.92 -7.50
C LYS A 149 -11.36 -7.99 -5.98
N THR A 150 -10.90 -9.12 -5.42
CA THR A 150 -10.81 -9.31 -3.97
C THR A 150 -9.41 -9.72 -3.53
N THR A 151 -9.02 -9.31 -2.33
CA THR A 151 -7.75 -9.69 -1.69
C THR A 151 -7.89 -9.75 -0.19
N ASN A 152 -6.99 -10.46 0.50
CA ASN A 152 -6.96 -10.51 1.96
C ASN A 152 -5.51 -10.58 2.46
N PRO A 153 -4.81 -9.44 2.60
CA PRO A 153 -3.40 -9.43 2.98
C PRO A 153 -3.17 -9.68 4.48
N ARG A 154 -4.19 -9.47 5.33
CA ARG A 154 -4.04 -9.57 6.78
C ARG A 154 -3.62 -10.96 7.27
N PRO A 155 -4.23 -12.08 6.83
CA PRO A 155 -3.78 -13.42 7.22
C PRO A 155 -2.33 -13.71 6.84
N GLU A 156 -1.86 -13.23 5.69
CA GLU A 156 -0.47 -13.43 5.25
C GLU A 156 0.52 -12.70 6.17
N ILE A 157 0.23 -11.43 6.50
CA ILE A 157 1.01 -10.64 7.46
C ILE A 157 1.03 -11.31 8.84
N SER A 158 -0.14 -11.75 9.32
CA SER A 158 -0.25 -12.44 10.61
C SER A 158 0.56 -13.73 10.65
N ALA A 159 0.56 -14.52 9.57
CA ALA A 159 1.31 -15.77 9.50
C ALA A 159 2.82 -15.55 9.65
N ILE A 160 3.38 -14.55 8.95
CA ILE A 160 4.82 -14.20 9.06
C ILE A 160 5.15 -13.68 10.46
N ASN A 161 4.29 -12.83 11.04
CA ASN A 161 4.50 -12.31 12.40
C ASN A 161 4.51 -13.43 13.45
N ILE A 162 3.63 -14.43 13.32
CA ILE A 162 3.61 -15.61 14.21
C ILE A 162 4.92 -16.38 14.13
N ILE A 163 5.45 -16.61 12.92
CA ILE A 163 6.71 -17.33 12.73
C ILE A 163 7.87 -16.55 13.35
N ASN A 164 7.93 -15.23 13.17
CA ASN A 164 8.99 -14.37 13.72
C ASN A 164 8.97 -14.30 15.26
N MET A 165 7.79 -14.40 15.88
CA MET A 165 7.64 -14.40 17.35
C MET A 165 7.87 -15.78 17.97
N THR A 166 7.88 -16.85 17.18
CA THR A 166 8.10 -18.20 17.69
C THR A 166 9.60 -18.45 17.80
N PRO A 167 10.18 -18.65 19.00
CA PRO A 167 11.57 -19.06 19.10
C PRO A 167 11.71 -20.39 18.39
N ILE A 168 12.57 -20.46 17.37
CA ILE A 168 13.00 -21.75 16.85
C ILE A 168 13.74 -22.41 18.02
N LEU A 169 13.09 -23.39 18.66
CA LEU A 169 13.72 -24.27 19.62
C LEU A 169 14.95 -24.87 18.93
N LYS A 170 16.12 -24.33 19.28
CA LYS A 170 17.42 -24.92 19.00
C LYS A 170 17.86 -25.68 20.24
#